data_AF-A0AB74CXP7-F1
#
_entry.id   AF-A0AB74CXP7-F1
#
_cell.length_a   1.000
_cell.length_b   1.000
_cell.length_c   1.000
_cell.angle_alpha   90.00
_cell.angle_beta   90.00
_cell.angle_gamma   90.00
#
_symmetry.space_group_name_H-M   'P 1'
#
loop_
_entity.id
_entity.type
_entity.pdbx_description
1 polymer ?
#
loop_
_entity_poly.entity_id
_entity_poly.type
_entity_poly.pdbx_seq_one_letter_code
_entity_poly.pdbx_strand_id
1 'polypeptide(L)' 'AYDAKGKLLGMVDNQSRLLVFGIEDKGSIDVRWGDKQCTIGYALKAQNKELAYERVETRCSVGRIAGSN' A
#
# COMPACT_ATOMS: atom_id res chain seq x y z
N ALA A 1 6.72 0.01 -3.78
CA ALA A 1 5.70 0.45 -2.82
C ALA A 1 6.37 0.58 -1.46
N TYR A 2 6.07 1.65 -0.73
CA TYR A 2 6.77 2.05 0.48
C TYR A 2 5.77 2.30 1.62
N ASP A 3 6.18 2.09 2.87
CA ASP A 3 5.38 2.51 4.01
C ASP A 3 5.54 4.02 4.30
N ALA A 4 4.83 4.51 5.33
CA ALA A 4 4.89 5.90 5.78
C ALA A 4 6.29 6.37 6.24
N LYS A 5 7.20 5.44 6.57
CA LYS A 5 8.59 5.73 6.95
C LYS A 5 9.54 5.65 5.75
N GLY A 6 9.03 5.38 4.55
CA GLY A 6 9.81 5.21 3.34
C GLY A 6 10.50 3.85 3.21
N LYS A 7 10.18 2.87 4.07
CA LYS A 7 10.71 1.51 3.96
C LYS A 7 10.10 0.83 2.74
N LEU A 8 10.93 0.17 1.93
CA LEU A 8 10.47 -0.63 0.79
C LEU A 8 9.66 -1.84 1.29
N LEU A 9 8.40 -1.92 0.85
CA LEU A 9 7.50 -3.04 1.17
C LEU A 9 7.51 -4.12 0.08
N GLY A 10 7.69 -3.72 -1.19
CA GLY A 10 7.67 -4.63 -2.33
C GLY A 10 7.33 -3.93 -3.64
N MET A 11 7.10 -4.73 -4.68
CA MET A 11 6.70 -4.26 -6.02
C MET A 11 5.26 -4.68 -6.32
N VAL A 12 4.54 -3.79 -7.03
CA VAL A 12 3.21 -4.10 -7.56
C VAL A 12 3.38 -4.92 -8.84
N ASP A 13 2.67 -6.04 -8.95
CA ASP A 13 2.72 -6.92 -10.13
C ASP A 13 1.81 -6.43 -11.28
N ASN A 14 1.85 -7.13 -12.41
CA ASN A 14 1.03 -6.83 -13.59
C ASN A 14 -0.48 -7.04 -13.38
N GLN A 15 -0.90 -7.60 -12.25
CA GLN A 15 -2.29 -7.77 -11.84
C GLN A 15 -2.71 -6.72 -10.81
N SER A 16 -1.92 -5.66 -10.62
CA SER A 16 -2.14 -4.62 -9.61
C SER A 16 -2.17 -5.14 -8.18
N ARG A 17 -1.35 -6.15 -7.86
CA ARG A 17 -1.26 -6.74 -6.52
C ARG A 17 0.09 -6.45 -5.88
N LEU A 18 0.08 -6.30 -4.56
CA LEU A 18 1.26 -6.10 -3.74
C LEU A 18 1.21 -7.11 -2.58
N LEU A 19 2.27 -7.91 -2.43
CA LEU A 19 2.45 -8.79 -1.27
C LEU A 19 3.32 -8.07 -0.23
N VAL A 20 2.88 -8.02 1.02
CA VAL A 20 3.57 -7.37 2.13
C VAL A 20 3.48 -8.20 3.40
N PHE A 21 4.48 -8.06 4.27
CA PHE A 21 4.56 -8.73 5.56
C PHE A 21 5.01 -7.76 6.64
N GLY A 22 4.55 -7.96 7.87
CA GLY A 22 5.02 -7.21 9.04
C GLY A 22 4.80 -5.70 8.92
N ILE A 23 3.69 -5.29 8.30
CA ILE A 23 3.22 -3.91 8.33
C ILE A 23 2.35 -3.69 9.56
N GLU A 24 2.21 -2.44 9.98
CA GLU A 24 1.30 -2.05 11.07
C GLU A 24 -0.16 -2.43 10.73
N ASP A 25 -1.04 -2.52 11.72
CA ASP A 25 -2.47 -2.82 11.47
C ASP A 25 -3.19 -1.67 10.74
N LYS A 26 -2.68 -0.44 10.85
CA LYS A 26 -3.23 0.75 10.19
C LYS A 26 -2.11 1.64 9.70
N GLY A 27 -2.26 2.19 8.51
CA GLY A 27 -1.25 3.08 7.96
C GLY A 27 -1.52 3.48 6.52
N SER A 28 -0.44 3.86 5.83
CA SER A 28 -0.45 4.20 4.42
C SER A 28 0.64 3.45 3.64
N ILE A 29 0.35 3.21 2.37
CA ILE A 29 1.31 2.68 1.39
C ILE A 29 1.42 3.68 0.24
N ASP A 30 2.64 4.12 -0.03
CA ASP A 30 2.96 4.93 -1.20
C ASP A 30 3.40 4.02 -2.35
N VAL A 31 2.61 4.02 -3.42
CA VAL A 31 2.94 3.35 -4.68
C VAL A 31 3.55 4.40 -5.61
N ARG A 32 4.77 4.15 -6.09
CA ARG A 32 5.55 5.08 -6.93
C ARG A 32 6.00 4.37 -8.21
N TRP A 33 5.86 5.02 -9.36
CA TRP A 33 6.32 4.51 -10.66
C TRP A 33 6.70 5.68 -11.57
N GLY A 34 7.93 5.66 -12.09
CA GLY A 34 8.48 6.81 -12.81
C GLY A 34 8.40 8.08 -11.96
N ASP A 35 7.74 9.10 -12.49
CA ASP A 35 7.45 10.40 -11.86
C ASP A 35 6.10 10.45 -11.16
N LYS A 36 5.33 9.35 -11.16
CA LYS A 36 3.97 9.28 -10.61
C LYS A 36 3.93 8.57 -9.27
N GLN A 37 2.95 8.94 -8.46
CA GLN A 37 2.64 8.25 -7.22
C GLN A 37 1.15 8.25 -6.91
N CYS A 38 0.74 7.30 -6.09
CA CYS A 38 -0.55 7.30 -5.42
C CYS A 38 -0.40 6.70 -4.02
N THR A 39 -1.32 7.08 -3.12
CA THR A 39 -1.30 6.65 -1.73
C THR A 39 -2.52 5.79 -1.45
N ILE A 40 -2.30 4.76 -0.64
CA ILE A 40 -3.33 3.83 -0.18
C ILE A 40 -3.39 3.95 1.34
N GLY A 41 -4.50 4.43 1.88
CA GLY A 41 -4.79 4.28 3.32
C GLY A 41 -5.38 2.90 3.59
N TYR A 42 -4.97 2.26 4.68
CA TYR A 42 -5.49 0.95 5.06
C TYR A 42 -5.71 0.82 6.57
N ALA A 43 -6.65 -0.06 6.91
CA ALA A 43 -6.86 -0.57 8.26
C ALA A 43 -7.20 -2.06 8.14
N LEU A 44 -6.30 -2.92 8.59
CA LEU A 44 -6.44 -4.36 8.55
C LEU A 44 -7.50 -4.81 9.56
N LYS A 45 -8.22 -5.87 9.20
CA LYS A 45 -9.10 -6.58 10.12
C LYS A 45 -8.26 -7.47 11.04
N ALA A 46 -8.87 -8.00 12.09
CA ALA A 46 -8.24 -9.02 12.90
C ALA A 46 -7.83 -10.21 12.01
N GLN A 47 -6.60 -10.69 12.20
CA GLN A 47 -6.02 -11.76 11.40
C GLN A 47 -6.87 -13.03 11.42
N ASN A 48 -7.15 -13.59 10.25
CA ASN A 48 -7.68 -14.94 10.13
C ASN A 48 -6.54 -15.97 10.12
N LYS A 49 -6.39 -16.72 11.22
CA LYS A 49 -5.31 -17.71 11.39
C LYS A 49 -5.44 -18.96 10.52
N GLU A 50 -6.58 -19.16 9.86
CA GLU A 50 -6.79 -20.27 8.92
C GLU A 50 -6.18 -19.98 7.55
N LEU A 51 -5.88 -18.72 7.25
CA LEU A 51 -5.34 -18.28 5.97
C LEU A 51 -3.85 -17.98 6.09
N ALA A 52 -3.05 -18.47 5.13
CA ALA A 52 -1.65 -18.07 5.00
C ALA A 52 -1.50 -16.62 4.52
N TYR A 53 -2.45 -16.17 3.68
CA TYR A 53 -2.47 -14.82 3.12
C TYR A 53 -3.90 -14.31 3.05
N GLU A 54 -4.11 -13.11 3.57
CA GLU A 54 -5.35 -12.37 3.39
C GLU A 54 -5.23 -11.44 2.18
N ARG A 55 -6.34 -11.28 1.44
CA ARG A 55 -6.44 -10.37 0.31
C ARG A 55 -7.31 -9.19 0.69
N VAL A 56 -6.75 -7.99 0.55
CA VAL A 56 -7.46 -6.74 0.83
C VAL A 56 -7.55 -5.94 -0.46
N GLU A 57 -8.77 -5.73 -0.93
CA GLU A 57 -9.02 -4.82 -2.05
C GLU A 57 -9.00 -3.38 -1.54
N THR A 58 -8.36 -2.52 -2.33
CA THR A 58 -8.21 -1.11 -1.97
C THR A 58 -8.14 -0.24 -3.21
N ARG A 59 -8.32 1.07 -3.03
CA ARG A 59 -8.23 2.05 -4.10
C ARG A 59 -7.03 2.94 -3.85
N CYS A 60 -6.17 3.04 -4.86
CA CYS A 60 -5.11 4.03 -4.84
C CYS A 60 -5.69 5.40 -5.18
N SER A 61 -5.50 6.37 -4.29
CA SER A 61 -5.86 7.76 -4.55
C SER A 61 -4.61 8.54 -4.94
N VAL A 62 -4.70 9.29 -6.03
CA VAL A 62 -3.67 10.29 -6.35
C VAL A 62 -3.86 11.40 -5.32
N GLY A 63 -3.06 11.38 -4.25
CA GLY A 63 -3.02 12.52 -3.34
C GLY A 63 -2.61 13.74 -4.14
N ARG A 64 -3.42 14.82 -4.10
CA ARG A 64 -2.97 16.14 -4.56
C ARG A 64 -1.62 16.38 -3.87
N ILE A 65 -0.54 16.49 -4.64
CA ILE A 65 0.72 16.99 -4.08
C ILE A 65 0.36 18.38 -3.56
N ALA A 66 0.45 18.57 -2.25
CA ALA A 66 0.39 19.89 -1.65
C ALA A 66 1.60 20.66 -2.19
N GLY A 67 1.42 21.36 -3.32
CA GLY A 67 2.51 21.99 -4.08
C GLY A 67 2.39 21.95 -5.61
N SER A 68 1.31 21.42 -6.20
CA SER A 68 1.06 21.67 -7.63
C SER A 68 0.47 23.07 -7.80
N ASN A 69 1.34 24.05 -8.10
CA ASN A 69 0.94 25.29 -8.78
C ASN A 69 0.42 24.98 -10.18
#